data_AF-A0A9D2FDG6-F1
#
_entry.id   AF-A0A9D2FDG6-F1
#
_cell.length_a   1.000
_cell.length_b   1.000
_cell.length_c   1.000
_cell.angle_alpha   90.00
_cell.angle_beta   90.00
_cell.angle_gamma   90.00
#
_symmetry.space_group_name_H-M   'P 1'
#
loop_
_entity.id
_entity.type
_entity.pdbx_description
1 polymer ?
#
loop_
_entity_poly.entity_id
_entity_poly.type
_entity_poly.pdbx_seq_one_letter_code
_entity_poly.pdbx_strand_id
1 'polypeptide(L)'
;MRLWKKIVISTFISTLLLPAASLSSWASDDNSDATCIKCGQGTMVVSSVEYSPWEIVGSAPCTHHDPWVLDEVQQRTVTTTYVCSNCGFTESLRAEETQVVHHVEEED
;
A
#
# COMPACT_ATOMS: atom_id res chain seq x y z
N MET A 1 -39.02 41.59 46.25
CA MET A 1 -38.85 40.44 45.33
C MET A 1 -38.26 40.94 44.02
N ARG A 2 -37.27 40.20 43.50
CA ARG A 2 -36.71 40.25 42.12
C ARG A 2 -35.91 41.50 41.73
N LEU A 3 -34.59 41.41 41.92
CA LEU A 3 -33.57 42.07 41.11
C LEU A 3 -32.63 41.00 40.56
N TRP A 4 -32.34 41.12 39.28
CA TRP A 4 -32.14 39.99 38.36
C TRP A 4 -30.73 39.39 38.36
N LYS A 5 -30.72 38.10 38.00
CA LYS A 5 -29.58 37.20 37.89
C LYS A 5 -28.53 37.74 36.93
N LYS A 6 -27.28 37.83 37.42
CA LYS A 6 -26.06 37.81 36.61
C LYS A 6 -25.92 36.42 36.00
N ILE A 7 -25.46 36.32 34.75
CA ILE A 7 -24.28 35.54 34.32
C ILE A 7 -24.19 35.58 32.80
N VAL A 8 -22.96 35.79 32.37
CA VAL A 8 -22.46 36.16 31.06
C VAL A 8 -22.41 34.96 30.11
N ILE A 9 -22.68 35.25 28.84
CA ILE A 9 -22.68 34.36 27.67
C ILE A 9 -21.24 34.04 27.23
N SER A 10 -21.06 32.89 26.55
CA SER A 10 -19.96 32.57 25.63
C SER A 10 -18.63 32.14 26.26
N THR A 11 -17.92 31.10 25.81
CA THR A 11 -17.87 30.41 24.51
C THR A 11 -17.41 28.96 24.72
N PHE A 12 -18.08 27.99 24.09
CA PHE A 12 -17.52 26.66 23.84
C PHE A 12 -16.61 26.76 22.62
N ILE A 13 -15.29 26.60 22.80
CA ILE A 13 -14.35 26.36 21.70
C ILE A 13 -13.66 25.03 22.01
N SER A 14 -14.32 23.93 21.62
CA SER A 14 -13.66 22.64 21.51
C SER A 14 -13.04 22.58 20.12
N THR A 15 -11.73 22.78 20.06
CA THR A 15 -10.90 22.55 18.88
C THR A 15 -11.03 21.11 18.42
N LEU A 16 -11.63 20.90 17.25
CA LEU A 16 -11.54 19.64 16.50
C LEU A 16 -10.06 19.42 16.12
N LEU A 17 -9.43 18.40 16.71
CA LEU A 17 -8.21 17.81 16.17
C LEU A 17 -8.61 16.86 15.04
N LEU A 18 -8.32 17.23 13.79
CA LEU A 18 -8.36 16.29 12.67
C LEU A 18 -7.11 15.39 12.75
N PRO A 19 -7.24 14.06 12.80
CA PRO A 19 -6.13 13.18 12.46
C PRO A 19 -5.84 13.35 10.97
N ALA A 20 -4.60 13.70 10.62
CA ALA A 20 -4.14 13.64 9.25
C ALA A 20 -4.22 12.18 8.79
N ALA A 21 -5.18 11.87 7.93
CA ALA A 21 -5.17 10.60 7.20
C ALA A 21 -3.95 10.65 6.26
N SER A 22 -2.89 9.94 6.64
CA SER A 22 -1.76 9.65 5.74
C SER A 22 -2.25 8.74 4.63
N LEU A 23 -2.64 9.34 3.51
CA LEU A 23 -2.92 8.64 2.26
C LEU A 23 -1.58 8.24 1.64
N SER A 24 -1.21 6.97 1.74
CA SER A 24 -0.18 6.38 0.89
C SER A 24 -0.73 6.25 -0.53
N SER A 25 -0.59 7.30 -1.34
CA SER A 25 -0.79 7.22 -2.79
C SER A 25 0.41 6.51 -3.43
N TRP A 26 0.40 5.19 -3.41
CA TRP A 26 1.13 4.41 -4.42
C TRP A 26 0.27 4.39 -5.69
N ALA A 27 0.49 5.37 -6.57
CA ALA A 27 0.09 5.22 -7.95
C ALA A 27 1.15 4.35 -8.62
N SER A 28 0.91 3.04 -8.66
CA SER A 28 1.59 2.17 -9.63
C SER A 28 1.00 2.53 -10.99
N ASP A 29 1.63 3.50 -11.66
CA ASP A 29 1.27 3.85 -13.03
C ASP A 29 1.71 2.64 -13.89
N ASP A 30 0.78 1.70 -14.08
CA ASP A 30 0.98 0.55 -14.94
C ASP A 30 1.19 1.12 -16.35
N ASN A 31 2.44 1.10 -16.81
CA ASN A 31 2.89 1.73 -18.06
C ASN A 31 2.37 0.99 -19.31
N SER A 32 1.34 0.14 -19.16
CA SER A 32 0.83 -0.83 -20.14
C SER A 32 0.17 -0.21 -21.38
N ASP A 33 0.01 1.11 -21.41
CA ASP A 33 -0.51 1.86 -22.56
C ASP A 33 0.37 3.05 -22.97
N ALA A 34 1.57 3.17 -22.39
CA ALA A 34 2.46 4.27 -22.75
C ALA A 34 3.06 4.08 -24.14
N THR A 35 3.18 5.19 -24.89
CA THR A 35 3.90 5.21 -26.16
C THR A 35 5.34 4.76 -25.95
N CYS A 36 5.83 3.87 -26.81
CA CYS A 36 7.21 3.37 -26.70
C CYS A 36 8.23 4.50 -26.79
N ILE A 37 8.99 4.71 -25.71
CA ILE A 37 10.02 5.76 -25.62
C ILE A 37 11.18 5.57 -26.59
N LYS A 38 11.39 4.35 -27.11
CA LYS A 38 12.51 4.04 -28.00
C LYS A 38 12.25 4.37 -29.46
N CYS A 39 11.08 4.03 -29.99
CA CYS A 39 10.75 4.27 -31.39
C CYS A 39 9.69 5.37 -31.60
N GLY A 40 9.08 5.88 -30.52
CA GLY A 40 8.04 6.90 -30.57
C GLY A 40 6.74 6.43 -31.22
N GLN A 41 6.58 5.13 -31.45
CA GLN A 41 5.43 4.51 -32.12
C GLN A 41 5.03 3.23 -31.40
N GLY A 42 3.74 2.89 -31.48
CA GLY A 42 3.21 1.74 -30.75
C GLY A 42 3.19 1.96 -29.23
N THR A 43 2.73 0.95 -28.52
CA THR A 43 2.51 0.97 -27.08
C THR A 43 3.37 -0.08 -26.38
N MET A 44 3.79 0.22 -25.15
CA MET A 44 4.45 -0.74 -24.26
C MET A 44 3.38 -1.63 -23.63
N VAL A 45 3.30 -2.91 -24.02
CA VAL A 45 2.30 -3.84 -23.48
C VAL A 45 2.95 -4.84 -22.51
N VAL A 46 2.22 -5.27 -21.48
CA VAL A 46 2.70 -6.31 -20.57
C VAL A 46 2.87 -7.61 -21.34
N SER A 47 4.07 -8.18 -21.26
CA SER A 47 4.45 -9.45 -21.89
C SER A 47 4.56 -10.59 -20.88
N SER A 48 5.04 -10.31 -19.67
CA SER A 48 5.12 -11.29 -18.59
C SER A 48 5.07 -10.61 -17.22
N VAL A 49 4.63 -11.37 -16.22
CA VAL A 49 4.73 -11.03 -14.80
C VAL A 49 5.36 -12.22 -14.09
N GLU A 50 6.47 -11.98 -13.41
CA GLU A 50 7.22 -12.99 -12.67
C GLU A 50 7.26 -12.64 -11.18
N TYR A 51 7.08 -13.66 -10.34
CA TYR A 51 7.06 -13.53 -8.89
C TYR A 51 8.25 -14.28 -8.30
N SER A 52 9.04 -13.61 -7.46
CA SER A 52 9.99 -14.32 -6.61
C SER A 52 9.24 -15.16 -5.55
N PRO A 53 9.91 -16.15 -4.95
CA PRO A 53 9.43 -16.73 -3.71
C PRO A 53 9.18 -15.65 -2.65
N TRP A 54 8.29 -15.96 -1.71
CA TRP A 54 8.13 -15.18 -0.48
C TRP A 54 9.34 -15.43 0.43
N GLU A 55 9.91 -14.36 0.95
CA GLU A 55 10.99 -14.39 1.93
C GLU A 55 10.51 -13.72 3.22
N ILE A 56 10.85 -14.30 4.37
CA ILE A 56 10.53 -13.70 5.67
C ILE A 56 11.49 -12.53 5.88
N VAL A 57 10.94 -11.32 5.98
CA VAL A 57 11.70 -10.08 6.18
C VAL A 57 11.50 -9.48 7.57
N GLY A 58 10.56 -10.01 8.35
CA GLY A 58 10.33 -9.57 9.71
C GLY A 58 9.17 -10.28 10.39
N SER A 59 8.74 -9.70 11.50
CA SER A 59 7.63 -10.18 12.32
C SER A 59 6.74 -9.03 12.74
N ALA A 60 5.44 -9.25 12.82
CA ALA A 60 4.44 -8.29 13.30
C ALA A 60 3.67 -8.87 14.51
N PRO A 61 3.06 -8.01 15.35
CA PRO A 61 2.12 -8.48 16.36
C PRO A 61 1.05 -9.37 15.73
N CYS A 62 0.67 -10.44 16.43
CA CYS A 62 -0.36 -11.37 15.96
C CYS A 62 -1.64 -10.63 15.58
N THR A 63 -2.14 -10.91 14.37
CA THR A 63 -3.40 -10.33 13.86
C THR A 63 -4.60 -10.68 14.76
N HIS A 64 -4.52 -11.81 15.49
CA HIS A 64 -5.50 -12.23 16.49
C HIS A 64 -5.25 -11.66 17.90
N HIS A 65 -4.28 -10.77 18.06
CA HIS A 65 -3.92 -10.09 19.32
C HIS A 65 -3.47 -11.05 20.44
N ASP A 66 -2.98 -12.24 20.08
CA ASP A 66 -2.26 -13.08 21.04
C ASP A 66 -0.87 -12.46 21.29
N PRO A 67 -0.55 -12.03 22.53
CA PRO A 67 0.75 -11.42 22.82
C PRO A 67 1.92 -12.42 22.81
N TRP A 68 1.64 -13.73 22.74
CA TRP A 68 2.64 -14.79 22.77
C TRP A 68 3.01 -15.30 21.38
N VAL A 69 2.28 -14.87 20.34
CA VAL A 69 2.48 -15.27 18.94
C VAL A 69 2.89 -14.05 18.11
N LEU A 70 3.78 -14.26 17.14
CA LEU A 70 4.13 -13.26 16.15
C LEU A 70 3.75 -13.76 14.75
N ASP A 71 3.20 -12.86 13.94
CA ASP A 71 2.94 -13.14 12.53
C ASP A 71 4.20 -12.88 11.73
N GLU A 72 4.41 -13.64 10.65
CA GLU A 72 5.53 -13.42 9.75
C GLU A 72 5.21 -12.29 8.78
N VAL A 73 6.12 -11.32 8.64
CA VAL A 73 6.10 -10.36 7.55
C VAL A 73 6.94 -10.95 6.42
N GLN A 74 6.28 -11.25 5.31
CA GLN A 74 6.91 -11.80 4.12
C GLN A 74 6.93 -10.77 3.00
N GLN A 75 7.99 -10.79 2.20
CA GLN A 75 8.16 -9.92 1.03
C GLN A 75 8.52 -10.75 -0.20
N ARG A 76 8.09 -10.30 -1.37
CA ARG A 76 8.54 -10.82 -2.66
C ARG A 76 8.75 -9.70 -3.65
N THR A 77 9.59 -9.95 -4.64
CA THR A 77 9.73 -9.08 -5.81
C THR A 77 8.78 -9.53 -6.91
N VAL A 78 8.07 -8.59 -7.50
CA VAL A 78 7.29 -8.76 -8.73
C VAL A 78 8.01 -8.04 -9.85
N THR A 79 8.30 -8.78 -10.92
CA THR A 79 8.93 -8.23 -12.13
C THR A 79 7.92 -8.26 -13.26
N THR A 80 7.50 -7.08 -13.74
CA THR A 80 6.61 -6.92 -14.89
C THR A 80 7.44 -6.53 -16.10
N THR A 81 7.41 -7.35 -17.16
CA THR A 81 8.15 -7.08 -18.39
C THR A 81 7.20 -6.54 -19.45
N TYR A 82 7.56 -5.41 -20.04
CA TYR A 82 6.83 -4.74 -21.11
C TYR A 82 7.56 -4.87 -22.43
N VAL A 83 6.82 -5.10 -23.50
CA VAL A 83 7.36 -5.16 -24.87
C VAL A 83 6.60 -4.17 -25.75
N CYS A 84 7.32 -3.40 -26.54
CA CYS A 84 6.73 -2.50 -27.52
C CYS A 84 6.07 -3.30 -28.65
N SER A 85 4.79 -3.03 -28.91
CA SER A 85 4.00 -3.66 -29.98
C SER A 85 4.51 -3.36 -31.41
N ASN A 86 5.36 -2.35 -31.59
CA ASN A 86 5.88 -1.94 -32.90
C ASN A 86 7.32 -2.39 -33.14
N CYS A 87 8.26 -2.05 -32.25
CA CYS A 87 9.70 -2.29 -32.47
C CYS A 87 10.29 -3.44 -31.62
N GLY A 88 9.51 -4.05 -30.73
CA GLY A 88 9.99 -5.13 -29.87
C GLY A 88 10.94 -4.69 -28.74
N PHE A 89 11.12 -3.38 -28.52
CA PHE A 89 11.87 -2.90 -27.35
C PHE A 89 11.28 -3.46 -26.06
N THR A 90 12.14 -3.91 -25.16
CA THR A 90 11.75 -4.54 -23.89
C THR A 90 12.24 -3.72 -22.72
N GLU A 91 11.40 -3.55 -21.71
CA GLU A 91 11.70 -2.90 -20.44
C GLU A 91 11.05 -3.68 -19.29
N SER A 92 11.65 -3.68 -18.10
CA SER A 92 11.12 -4.37 -16.93
C SER A 92 10.99 -3.42 -15.75
N LEU A 93 9.83 -3.47 -15.08
CA LEU A 93 9.60 -2.81 -13.81
C LEU A 93 9.70 -3.83 -12.68
N ARG A 94 10.34 -3.46 -11.57
CA ARG A 94 10.37 -4.25 -10.35
C ARG A 94 9.61 -3.52 -9.24
N ALA A 95 8.73 -4.25 -8.57
CA ALA A 95 8.00 -3.79 -7.40
C ALA A 95 8.16 -4.80 -6.26
N GLU A 96 8.04 -4.32 -5.03
CA GLU A 96 8.00 -5.17 -3.85
C GLU A 96 6.55 -5.34 -3.40
N GLU A 97 6.15 -6.59 -3.15
CA GLU A 97 4.89 -6.92 -2.50
C GLU A 97 5.20 -7.45 -1.10
N THR A 98 4.38 -7.04 -0.12
CA THR A 98 4.50 -7.47 1.28
C THR A 98 3.19 -8.08 1.75
N GLN A 99 3.28 -9.16 2.52
CA GLN A 99 2.15 -9.79 3.19
C GLN A 99 2.48 -10.11 4.65
N VAL A 100 1.43 -10.28 5.46
CA VAL A 100 1.53 -10.75 6.85
C VAL A 100 0.85 -12.11 6.92
N VAL A 101 1.57 -13.12 7.42
CA VAL A 101 1.09 -14.51 7.50
C VAL A 101 1.01 -14.92 8.97
N HIS A 102 -0.19 -15.27 9.41
CA HIS A 102 -0.44 -15.89 10.71
C HIS A 102 -0.39 -17.42 10.55
N HIS A 103 0.51 -18.08 11.27
CA HIS A 103 0.56 -19.55 11.34
C HIS A 103 -0.33 -20.02 12.49
N VAL A 104 -1.37 -20.76 12.17
CA VAL A 104 -2.17 -21.46 13.19
C VAL A 104 -1.42 -22.75 13.51
N GLU A 105 -0.95 -22.90 14.76
CA GLU A 105 -0.41 -24.18 15.20
C GLU A 105 -1.54 -25.23 15.13
N GLU A 106 -1.46 -26.16 14.19
CA GLU A 106 -2.29 -27.36 14.20
C GLU A 106 -1.69 -28.32 15.25
N GLU A 107 -2.35 -28.45 16.40
CA GLU A 107 -2.02 -29.47 17.39
C GLU A 107 -2.43 -30.85 16.83
N ASP A 108 -1.45 -31.68 16.45
CA ASP A 108 -1.59 -33.10 16.08
C ASP A 108 -1.82 -34.02 17.30
#